data_AF-A0A4Y2VYY4-F1
#
_entry.id   AF-A0A4Y2VYY4-F1
#
_cell.length_a   1.000
_cell.length_b   1.000
_cell.length_c   1.000
_cell.angle_alpha   90.00
_cell.angle_beta   90.00
_cell.angle_gamma   90.00
#
_symmetry.space_group_name_H-M   'P 1'
#
loop_
_entity.id
_entity.type
_entity.pdbx_description
1 polymer ?
#
loop_
_entity_poly.entity_id
_entity_poly.type
_entity_poly.pdbx_seq_one_letter_code
_entity_poly.pdbx_strand_id
1 'polypeptide(L)'
;MPASVFFPTNIVTKLPQHNLDDIRSDSEDGDTLSHHDESSSDFSVDEGPQPFSQSQFNDLVRDLGLSNDGVELLWSRLKNKNLLTPGISFFSYRHREKEFTQFFSKEGNLVFCNDVQGLNKCFDIEYDPYERRLFIDSSETSHKAVLLHNGNSFASLPLGHSVHLEENYNDLSMILEKINYQEHCWMVCGDFKMLTMLLGQQASYTKDPCFLCLWDSRA
;
A
#
# COMPACT_ATOMS: atom_id res chain seq x y z
N MET A 1 1.57 7.76 15.28
CA MET A 1 0.96 6.99 14.18
C MET A 1 2.04 6.14 13.52
N PRO A 2 1.94 4.81 13.55
CA PRO A 2 2.85 3.96 12.78
C PRO A 2 2.51 4.14 11.29
N ALA A 3 3.53 4.32 10.46
CA ALA A 3 3.32 4.33 9.02
C ALA A 3 3.00 2.89 8.60
N SER A 4 1.87 2.70 7.93
CA SER A 4 1.50 1.43 7.33
C SER A 4 2.49 1.10 6.21
N VAL A 5 3.40 0.16 6.47
CA VAL A 5 4.21 -0.46 5.42
C VAL A 5 3.26 -1.32 4.60
N PHE A 6 2.98 -0.89 3.37
CA PHE A 6 2.09 -1.59 2.47
C PHE A 6 2.83 -2.84 1.94
N PHE A 7 2.52 -4.01 2.48
CA PHE A 7 2.95 -5.27 1.87
C PHE A 7 1.97 -5.61 0.74
N PRO A 8 2.43 -5.79 -0.51
CA PRO A 8 1.56 -6.10 -1.62
C PRO A 8 0.81 -7.42 -1.36
N THR A 9 -0.50 -7.38 -1.61
CA THR A 9 -1.42 -8.50 -1.51
C THR A 9 -1.10 -9.51 -2.61
N ASN A 10 -0.14 -10.41 -2.35
CA ASN A 10 0.04 -11.75 -2.91
C ASN A 10 1.45 -12.24 -2.56
N ILE A 11 1.65 -12.85 -1.39
CA ILE A 11 2.79 -13.77 -1.22
C ILE A 11 2.39 -15.07 -1.91
N VAL A 12 2.48 -15.06 -3.23
CA VAL A 12 2.74 -16.29 -3.96
C VAL A 12 4.25 -16.32 -4.12
N THR A 13 4.91 -17.34 -3.57
CA THR A 13 6.36 -17.61 -3.73
C THR A 13 6.76 -17.87 -5.19
N LYS A 14 5.83 -17.69 -6.14
CA LYS A 14 6.02 -17.63 -7.59
C LYS A 14 4.82 -16.91 -8.22
N LEU A 15 5.02 -15.91 -9.05
CA LEU A 15 3.91 -15.18 -9.70
C LEU A 15 3.04 -16.14 -10.56
N PRO A 16 1.70 -16.23 -10.37
CA PRO A 16 0.82 -17.00 -11.27
C PRO A 16 0.59 -16.27 -12.61
N GLN A 17 0.48 -17.03 -13.70
CA GLN A 17 0.08 -16.54 -15.02
C GLN A 17 -1.44 -16.26 -15.06
N HIS A 18 -1.82 -15.10 -15.58
CA HIS A 18 -3.20 -14.60 -15.66
C HIS A 18 -3.94 -15.23 -16.85
N ASN A 19 -5.19 -15.69 -16.65
CA ASN A 19 -6.16 -15.91 -17.73
C ASN A 19 -7.42 -15.09 -17.39
N LEU A 20 -7.79 -14.20 -18.32
CA LEU A 20 -8.99 -13.39 -18.30
C LEU A 20 -9.98 -14.06 -19.26
N ASP A 21 -11.09 -14.57 -18.73
CA ASP A 21 -12.27 -14.88 -19.54
C ASP A 21 -13.52 -14.29 -18.89
N ASP A 22 -14.08 -13.31 -19.59
CA ASP A 22 -15.48 -12.92 -19.78
C ASP A 22 -16.49 -12.99 -18.64
N ILE A 23 -17.03 -11.81 -18.27
CA ILE A 23 -18.45 -11.69 -17.92
C ILE A 23 -19.08 -10.52 -18.68
N ARG A 24 -19.94 -10.90 -19.61
CA ARG A 24 -20.88 -10.10 -20.40
C ARG A 24 -21.95 -9.47 -19.50
N SER A 25 -22.12 -8.15 -19.60
CA SER A 25 -23.25 -7.41 -19.03
C SER A 25 -24.41 -7.43 -20.02
N ASP A 26 -25.57 -7.94 -19.62
CA ASP A 26 -26.84 -7.67 -20.30
C ASP A 26 -27.83 -7.08 -19.27
N SER A 27 -28.21 -5.83 -19.51
CA SER A 27 -29.26 -5.09 -18.82
C SER A 27 -30.54 -5.17 -19.64
N GLU A 28 -31.66 -5.58 -19.03
CA GLU A 28 -32.98 -5.30 -19.58
C GLU A 28 -33.86 -4.63 -18.51
N ASP A 29 -34.28 -3.43 -18.89
CA ASP A 29 -35.22 -2.53 -18.25
C ASP A 29 -36.63 -3.00 -18.60
N GLY A 30 -37.53 -2.98 -17.62
CA GLY A 30 -38.85 -3.59 -17.72
C GLY A 30 -39.85 -2.93 -16.78
N ASP A 31 -40.25 -1.72 -17.16
CA ASP A 31 -41.36 -0.96 -16.58
C ASP A 31 -42.66 -1.78 -16.55
N THR A 32 -43.31 -1.88 -15.39
CA THR A 32 -44.76 -2.12 -15.32
C THR A 32 -45.34 -1.38 -14.11
N LEU A 33 -45.91 -0.21 -14.42
CA LEU A 33 -46.81 0.56 -13.57
C LEU A 33 -48.11 -0.21 -13.32
N SER A 34 -48.46 -0.45 -12.06
CA SER A 34 -49.86 -0.60 -11.65
C SER A 34 -50.12 0.19 -10.37
N HIS A 35 -50.90 1.26 -10.54
CA HIS A 35 -51.57 2.01 -9.48
C HIS A 35 -52.46 1.08 -8.65
N HIS A 36 -52.38 1.18 -7.31
CA HIS A 36 -53.55 0.97 -6.45
C HIS A 36 -53.40 1.70 -5.11
N ASP A 37 -54.29 2.69 -4.97
CA ASP A 37 -55.01 3.18 -3.79
C ASP A 37 -54.24 3.60 -2.52
N GLU A 38 -54.30 4.92 -2.27
CA GLU A 38 -54.11 5.56 -0.98
C GLU A 38 -55.03 4.94 0.08
N SER A 39 -54.44 4.16 0.98
CA SER A 39 -55.02 3.88 2.29
C SER A 39 -54.10 4.50 3.33
N SER A 40 -54.48 5.68 3.81
CA SER A 40 -53.85 6.35 4.95
C SER A 40 -54.18 5.56 6.22
N SER A 41 -53.36 4.55 6.55
CA SER A 41 -53.40 3.90 7.85
C SER A 41 -52.38 4.57 8.77
N ASP A 42 -52.89 5.54 9.54
CA ASP A 42 -52.23 6.13 10.69
C ASP A 42 -51.96 5.06 11.77
N PHE A 43 -50.70 5.02 12.24
CA PHE A 43 -50.16 4.32 13.42
C PHE A 43 -50.32 2.79 13.51
N SER A 44 -49.21 2.07 13.32
CA SER A 44 -48.52 1.24 14.34
C SER A 44 -47.71 0.13 13.67
N VAL A 45 -46.38 0.23 13.66
CA VAL A 45 -45.55 -0.92 14.03
C VAL A 45 -44.35 -0.35 14.79
N ASP A 46 -44.25 -0.65 16.08
CA ASP A 46 -42.96 -0.69 16.76
C ASP A 46 -42.18 -1.84 16.10
N GLU A 47 -41.66 -1.60 14.89
CA GLU A 47 -40.67 -2.47 14.30
C GLU A 47 -39.46 -2.33 15.21
N GLY A 48 -39.25 -3.34 16.05
CA GLY A 48 -38.04 -3.45 16.85
C GLY A 48 -36.81 -3.18 15.97
N PRO A 49 -35.68 -2.78 16.58
CA PRO A 49 -34.56 -2.20 15.86
C PRO A 49 -34.17 -3.01 14.63
N GLN A 50 -34.30 -2.40 13.44
CA GLN A 50 -33.97 -3.05 12.18
C GLN A 50 -32.44 -3.25 12.10
N PRO A 51 -31.94 -4.48 12.04
CA PRO A 51 -30.51 -4.73 11.95
C PRO A 51 -29.99 -4.39 10.56
N PHE A 52 -28.83 -3.74 10.49
CA PHE A 52 -28.15 -3.42 9.24
C PHE A 52 -27.76 -4.71 8.50
N SER A 53 -28.00 -4.75 7.19
CA SER A 53 -27.44 -5.73 6.27
C SER A 53 -25.97 -5.44 5.94
N GLN A 54 -25.28 -6.38 5.27
CA GLN A 54 -23.88 -6.18 4.85
C GLN A 54 -23.73 -4.96 3.93
N SER A 55 -24.65 -4.75 2.98
CA SER A 55 -24.59 -3.59 2.07
C SER A 55 -24.82 -2.29 2.83
N GLN A 56 -25.83 -2.25 3.70
CA GLN A 56 -26.13 -1.05 4.50
C GLN A 56 -24.98 -0.67 5.45
N PHE A 57 -24.31 -1.68 6.04
CA PHE A 57 -23.11 -1.43 6.84
C PHE A 57 -21.95 -0.90 5.99
N ASN A 58 -21.71 -1.49 4.81
CA ASN A 58 -20.65 -1.04 3.89
C ASN A 58 -20.91 0.39 3.36
N ASP A 59 -22.15 0.70 3.02
CA ASP A 59 -22.57 2.04 2.59
C ASP A 59 -22.38 3.04 3.72
N LEU A 60 -22.79 2.71 4.95
CA LEU A 60 -22.57 3.55 6.13
C LEU A 60 -21.08 3.84 6.39
N VAL A 61 -20.22 2.81 6.27
CA VAL A 61 -18.76 2.97 6.41
C VAL A 61 -18.20 3.92 5.35
N ARG A 62 -18.64 3.77 4.10
CA ARG A 62 -18.22 4.61 2.98
C ARG A 62 -18.67 6.06 3.18
N ASP A 63 -19.94 6.27 3.51
CA ASP A 63 -20.55 7.59 3.64
C ASP A 63 -19.96 8.38 4.82
N LEU A 64 -19.57 7.69 5.89
CA LEU A 64 -18.90 8.29 7.05
C LEU A 64 -17.38 8.47 6.87
N GLY A 65 -16.77 7.91 5.82
CA GLY A 65 -15.33 8.00 5.58
C GLY A 65 -14.47 7.49 6.74
N LEU A 66 -14.91 6.43 7.42
CA LEU A 66 -14.26 5.95 8.65
C LEU A 66 -12.87 5.34 8.37
N SER A 67 -11.92 5.58 9.28
CA SER A 67 -10.66 4.83 9.32
C SER A 67 -10.92 3.37 9.72
N ASN A 68 -9.98 2.47 9.43
CA ASN A 68 -10.10 1.05 9.80
C ASN A 68 -10.43 0.85 11.30
N ASP A 69 -9.74 1.58 12.18
CA ASP A 69 -10.00 1.54 13.62
C ASP A 69 -11.43 2.04 13.96
N GLY A 70 -11.90 3.06 13.25
CA GLY A 70 -13.25 3.58 13.37
C GLY A 70 -14.32 2.60 12.90
N VAL A 71 -14.06 1.87 11.80
CA VAL A 71 -14.94 0.82 11.28
C VAL A 71 -15.01 -0.35 12.25
N GLU A 72 -13.87 -0.79 12.80
CA GLU A 72 -13.82 -1.88 13.78
C GLU A 72 -14.57 -1.48 15.07
N LEU A 73 -14.37 -0.26 15.55
CA LEU A 73 -15.10 0.26 16.69
C LEU A 73 -16.61 0.33 16.42
N LEU A 74 -17.02 0.87 15.27
CA LEU A 74 -18.43 0.94 14.88
C LEU A 74 -19.06 -0.46 14.81
N TRP A 75 -18.40 -1.38 14.13
CA TRP A 75 -18.80 -2.79 14.03
C TRP A 75 -19.02 -3.41 15.41
N SER A 76 -18.06 -3.24 16.33
CA SER A 76 -18.16 -3.79 17.69
C SER A 76 -19.37 -3.25 18.46
N ARG A 77 -19.69 -1.96 18.29
CA ARG A 77 -20.82 -1.28 18.94
C ARG A 77 -22.16 -1.76 18.37
N LEU A 78 -22.27 -1.89 17.05
CA LEU A 78 -23.47 -2.39 16.38
C LEU A 78 -23.72 -3.87 16.73
N LYS A 79 -22.65 -4.68 16.75
CA LYS A 79 -22.72 -6.09 17.15
C LYS A 79 -23.19 -6.27 18.60
N ASN A 80 -22.64 -5.52 19.54
CA ASN A 80 -23.02 -5.59 20.95
C ASN A 80 -24.48 -5.17 21.20
N LYS A 81 -25.05 -4.34 20.32
CA LYS A 81 -26.45 -3.91 20.38
C LYS A 81 -27.40 -4.80 19.56
N ASN A 82 -26.90 -5.91 18.99
CA ASN A 82 -27.66 -6.78 18.09
C ASN A 82 -28.27 -6.04 16.88
N LEU A 83 -27.61 -5.00 16.39
CA LEU A 83 -28.05 -4.18 15.25
C LEU A 83 -27.48 -4.67 13.91
N LEU A 84 -26.98 -5.89 13.84
CA LEU A 84 -26.39 -6.47 12.63
C LEU A 84 -27.11 -7.78 12.30
N THR A 85 -27.41 -8.01 11.03
CA THR A 85 -28.03 -9.26 10.60
C THR A 85 -27.08 -10.44 10.90
N PRO A 86 -27.58 -11.62 11.30
CA PRO A 86 -26.74 -12.80 11.47
C PRO A 86 -25.98 -13.14 10.18
N GLY A 87 -24.69 -13.46 10.29
CA GLY A 87 -23.87 -13.88 9.15
C GLY A 87 -23.14 -12.77 8.40
N ILE A 88 -23.24 -11.51 8.83
CA ILE A 88 -22.43 -10.42 8.26
C ILE A 88 -20.95 -10.64 8.59
N SER A 89 -20.11 -10.56 7.56
CA SER A 89 -18.66 -10.72 7.67
C SER A 89 -17.98 -9.36 7.73
N PHE A 90 -17.17 -9.14 8.76
CA PHE A 90 -16.23 -8.03 8.82
C PHE A 90 -14.83 -8.53 8.49
N PHE A 91 -14.20 -7.94 7.47
CA PHE A 91 -12.79 -8.14 7.20
C PHE A 91 -12.01 -7.03 7.91
N SER A 92 -11.41 -7.35 9.05
CA SER A 92 -10.46 -6.45 9.70
C SER A 92 -9.13 -6.46 8.93
N TYR A 93 -8.31 -5.43 9.16
CA TYR A 93 -6.94 -5.44 8.67
C TYR A 93 -6.23 -6.67 9.23
N ARG A 94 -5.60 -7.47 8.37
CA ARG A 94 -4.83 -8.63 8.83
C ARG A 94 -3.57 -8.08 9.48
N HIS A 95 -3.39 -8.33 10.77
CA HIS A 95 -2.18 -7.98 11.52
C HIS A 95 -0.93 -8.80 11.13
N ARG A 96 -0.82 -9.21 9.86
CA ARG A 96 0.32 -9.99 9.35
C ARG A 96 1.61 -9.19 9.40
N GLU A 97 1.52 -7.86 9.33
CA GLU A 97 2.63 -6.94 9.49
C GLU A 97 3.28 -7.01 10.88
N LYS A 98 2.54 -7.45 11.92
CA LYS A 98 3.06 -7.49 13.30
C LYS A 98 4.29 -8.38 13.43
N GLU A 99 4.30 -9.52 12.74
CA GLU A 99 5.45 -10.45 12.74
C GLU A 99 6.68 -9.84 12.07
N PHE A 100 6.48 -8.91 11.13
CA PHE A 100 7.57 -8.23 10.43
C PHE A 100 8.01 -6.93 11.11
N THR A 101 7.20 -6.38 12.02
CA THR A 101 7.48 -5.08 12.67
C THR A 101 8.82 -5.06 13.40
N GLN A 102 9.30 -6.22 13.88
CA GLN A 102 10.62 -6.36 14.50
C GLN A 102 11.80 -6.01 13.57
N PHE A 103 11.63 -6.19 12.25
CA PHE A 103 12.65 -5.91 11.24
C PHE A 103 12.63 -4.45 10.75
N PHE A 104 11.75 -3.62 11.30
CA PHE A 104 11.60 -2.22 10.89
C PHE A 104 11.74 -1.29 12.09
N SER A 105 12.36 -0.14 11.84
CA SER A 105 12.48 0.95 12.79
C SER A 105 11.98 2.25 12.17
N LYS A 106 11.55 3.18 13.01
CA LYS A 106 11.10 4.51 12.59
C LYS A 106 11.98 5.56 13.21
N GLU A 107 12.51 6.46 12.38
CA GLU A 107 13.27 7.63 12.81
C GLU A 107 12.77 8.86 12.07
N GLY A 108 12.26 9.82 12.83
CA GLY A 108 11.54 10.97 12.27
C GLY A 108 10.41 10.52 11.34
N ASN A 109 10.54 10.86 10.06
CA ASN A 109 9.55 10.56 9.02
C ASN A 109 9.87 9.28 8.23
N LEU A 110 11.03 8.67 8.43
CA LEU A 110 11.46 7.48 7.69
C LEU A 110 11.17 6.22 8.51
N VAL A 111 10.50 5.25 7.89
CA VAL A 111 10.50 3.86 8.34
C VAL A 111 11.50 3.10 7.48
N PHE A 112 12.40 2.34 8.09
CA PHE A 112 13.45 1.60 7.40
C PHE A 112 13.63 0.20 7.99
N CYS A 113 14.13 -0.73 7.18
CA CYS A 113 14.47 -2.08 7.60
C CYS A 113 15.82 -2.06 8.34
N ASN A 114 15.83 -2.52 9.59
CA ASN A 114 17.01 -2.54 10.45
C ASN A 114 17.73 -3.91 10.44
N ASP A 115 17.10 -4.96 9.90
CA ASP A 115 17.64 -6.30 9.80
C ASP A 115 17.19 -6.98 8.49
N VAL A 116 17.93 -6.69 7.42
CA VAL A 116 17.65 -7.23 6.08
C VAL A 116 17.84 -8.74 6.03
N GLN A 117 18.85 -9.27 6.74
CA GLN A 117 19.14 -10.70 6.75
C GLN A 117 18.04 -11.48 7.46
N GLY A 118 17.61 -11.02 8.64
CA GLY A 118 16.48 -11.57 9.38
C GLY A 118 15.18 -11.53 8.58
N LEU A 119 14.93 -10.43 7.87
CA LEU A 119 13.76 -10.31 7.00
C LEU A 119 13.79 -11.36 5.87
N ASN A 120 14.93 -11.56 5.19
CA ASN A 120 15.05 -12.59 4.15
C ASN A 120 14.89 -14.00 4.72
N LYS A 121 15.49 -14.27 5.88
CA LYS A 121 15.38 -15.54 6.58
C LYS A 121 13.93 -15.87 6.99
N CYS A 122 13.12 -14.86 7.33
CA CYS A 122 11.70 -15.02 7.62
C CYS A 122 10.89 -15.58 6.43
N PHE A 123 11.39 -15.43 5.20
CA PHE A 123 10.79 -15.97 3.99
C PHE A 123 11.48 -17.26 3.51
N ASP A 124 12.36 -17.86 4.32
CA ASP A 124 13.20 -19.00 3.96
C ASP A 124 14.05 -18.73 2.70
N ILE A 125 14.47 -17.47 2.51
CA ILE A 125 15.32 -17.06 1.40
C ILE A 125 16.75 -16.86 1.92
N GLU A 126 17.71 -17.53 1.29
CA GLU A 126 19.13 -17.28 1.52
C GLU A 126 19.50 -15.88 1.03
N TYR A 127 20.14 -15.09 1.89
CA TYR A 127 20.50 -13.72 1.58
C TYR A 127 21.84 -13.65 0.85
N ASP A 128 21.80 -13.32 -0.43
CA ASP A 128 22.97 -12.95 -1.23
C ASP A 128 22.82 -11.52 -1.75
N PRO A 129 23.69 -10.56 -1.36
CA PRO A 129 23.62 -9.19 -1.87
C PRO A 129 23.85 -9.09 -3.40
N TYR A 130 24.59 -10.00 -4.02
CA TYR A 130 24.89 -9.95 -5.45
C TYR A 130 23.69 -10.34 -6.32
N GLU A 131 22.76 -11.13 -5.77
CA GLU A 131 21.49 -11.49 -6.40
C GLU A 131 20.36 -10.47 -6.15
N ARG A 132 20.71 -9.32 -5.55
CA ARG A 132 19.77 -8.27 -5.18
C ARG A 132 20.14 -6.93 -5.80
N ARG A 133 19.11 -6.12 -5.99
CA ARG A 133 19.21 -4.74 -6.47
C ARG A 133 18.26 -3.85 -5.69
N LEU A 134 18.77 -2.68 -5.31
CA LEU A 134 18.03 -1.68 -4.57
C LEU A 134 17.26 -0.81 -5.55
N PHE A 135 15.94 -0.80 -5.43
CA PHE A 135 15.07 0.09 -6.17
C PHE A 135 14.67 1.28 -5.28
N ILE A 136 14.99 2.50 -5.71
CA ILE A 136 14.52 3.72 -5.06
C ILE A 136 13.63 4.47 -6.05
N ASP A 137 12.45 4.82 -5.56
CA ASP A 137 11.43 5.56 -6.31
C ASP A 137 10.88 6.67 -5.42
N SER A 138 10.65 7.83 -6.03
CA SER A 138 9.84 8.88 -5.43
C SER A 138 8.60 9.13 -6.27
N SER A 139 7.51 9.37 -5.57
CA SER A 139 6.33 10.02 -6.09
C SER A 139 6.18 11.38 -5.42
N GLU A 140 5.23 12.19 -5.91
CA GLU A 140 4.84 13.45 -5.26
C GLU A 140 4.47 13.29 -3.77
N THR A 141 4.11 12.07 -3.36
CA THR A 141 3.55 11.78 -2.04
C THR A 141 4.40 10.82 -1.21
N SER A 142 5.43 10.20 -1.76
CA SER A 142 6.20 9.20 -1.03
C SER A 142 7.57 8.89 -1.63
N HIS A 143 8.51 8.51 -0.77
CA HIS A 143 9.78 7.90 -1.12
C HIS A 143 9.77 6.44 -0.68
N LYS A 144 10.16 5.54 -1.58
CA LYS A 144 10.16 4.10 -1.35
C LYS A 144 11.51 3.52 -1.74
N ALA A 145 12.09 2.76 -0.82
CA ALA A 145 13.26 1.92 -1.06
C ALA A 145 12.83 0.45 -0.93
N VAL A 146 13.11 -0.34 -1.97
CA VAL A 146 12.64 -1.72 -2.09
C VAL A 146 13.78 -2.59 -2.61
N LEU A 147 13.97 -3.76 -2.02
CA LEU A 147 14.94 -4.75 -2.48
C LEU A 147 14.28 -5.69 -3.48
N LEU A 148 14.87 -5.80 -4.65
CA LEU A 148 14.42 -6.66 -5.75
C LEU A 148 15.40 -7.81 -5.96
N HIS A 149 14.89 -8.99 -6.33
CA HIS A 149 15.73 -10.08 -6.83
C HIS A 149 16.07 -9.87 -8.31
N ASN A 150 17.29 -10.18 -8.73
CA ASN A 150 17.72 -10.06 -10.12
C ASN A 150 16.83 -10.87 -11.07
N GLY A 151 16.57 -12.14 -10.74
CA GLY A 151 15.70 -13.03 -11.53
C GLY A 151 14.19 -12.80 -11.35
N ASN A 152 13.77 -11.80 -10.57
CA ASN A 152 12.35 -11.55 -10.22
C ASN A 152 11.59 -12.81 -9.73
N SER A 153 12.31 -13.76 -9.14
CA SER A 153 11.78 -15.03 -8.66
C SER A 153 11.13 -14.91 -7.29
N PHE A 154 11.47 -13.86 -6.54
CA PHE A 154 10.94 -13.58 -5.22
C PHE A 154 10.20 -12.25 -5.20
N ALA A 155 9.27 -12.12 -4.26
CA ALA A 155 8.60 -10.86 -3.99
C ALA A 155 9.62 -9.79 -3.59
N SER A 156 9.29 -8.55 -3.92
CA SER A 156 10.05 -7.37 -3.53
C SER A 156 9.95 -7.15 -2.02
N LEU A 157 11.08 -6.90 -1.35
CA LEU A 157 11.11 -6.67 0.10
C LEU A 157 11.22 -5.17 0.39
N PRO A 158 10.30 -4.56 1.17
CA PRO A 158 10.41 -3.15 1.51
C PRO A 158 11.61 -2.91 2.43
N LEU A 159 12.42 -1.90 2.10
CA LEU A 159 13.56 -1.46 2.90
C LEU A 159 13.37 -0.09 3.52
N GLY A 160 12.60 0.79 2.88
CA GLY A 160 12.39 2.16 3.35
C GLY A 160 11.11 2.76 2.81
N HIS A 161 10.44 3.56 3.64
CA HIS A 161 9.25 4.30 3.25
C HIS A 161 9.13 5.61 4.02
N SER A 162 8.81 6.69 3.32
CA SER A 162 8.39 7.96 3.91
C SER A 162 7.39 8.66 3.00
N VAL A 163 6.49 9.45 3.60
CA VAL A 163 5.56 10.34 2.88
C VAL A 163 5.91 11.83 3.05
N HIS A 164 6.96 12.13 3.82
CA HIS A 164 7.35 13.50 4.16
C HIS A 164 8.80 13.82 3.78
N LEU A 165 9.52 12.89 3.14
CA LEU A 165 10.84 13.20 2.59
C LEU A 165 10.67 13.88 1.25
N GLU A 166 11.60 14.75 0.93
CA GLU A 166 11.68 15.43 -0.35
C GLU A 166 12.74 14.78 -1.23
N GLU A 167 12.62 14.99 -2.54
CA GLU A 167 13.61 14.56 -3.51
C GLU A 167 14.83 15.47 -3.42
N ASN A 168 15.64 15.27 -2.38
CA ASN A 168 16.91 15.98 -2.19
C ASN A 168 18.02 15.02 -1.76
N TYR A 169 19.26 15.51 -1.85
CA TYR A 169 20.47 14.73 -1.54
C TYR A 169 20.52 14.25 -0.09
N ASN A 170 20.11 15.07 0.85
CA ASN A 170 20.22 14.76 2.28
C ASN A 170 19.24 13.65 2.65
N ASP A 171 18.01 13.71 2.14
CA ASP A 171 16.98 12.72 2.40
C ASP A 171 17.32 11.37 1.75
N LEU A 172 17.83 11.37 0.51
CA LEU A 172 18.32 10.16 -0.15
C LEU A 172 19.53 9.56 0.58
N SER A 173 20.48 10.40 1.00
CA SER A 173 21.64 9.96 1.79
C SER A 173 21.20 9.32 3.10
N MET A 174 20.22 9.92 3.79
CA MET A 174 19.67 9.37 5.02
C MET A 174 19.02 8.00 4.77
N ILE A 175 18.28 7.82 3.68
CA ILE A 175 17.70 6.51 3.33
C ILE A 175 18.80 5.46 3.15
N LEU A 176 19.84 5.77 2.36
CA LEU A 176 20.95 4.83 2.09
C LEU A 176 21.76 4.48 3.34
N GLU A 177 21.96 5.44 4.23
CA GLU A 177 22.63 5.22 5.52
C GLU A 177 21.82 4.27 6.41
N LYS A 178 20.51 4.52 6.55
CA LYS A 178 19.65 3.74 7.46
C LYS A 178 19.44 2.29 7.01
N ILE A 179 19.56 2.00 5.72
CA ILE A 179 19.47 0.64 5.18
C ILE A 179 20.85 -0.05 5.05
N ASN A 180 21.91 0.53 5.64
CA ASN A 180 23.28 0.04 5.58
C ASN A 180 23.78 -0.26 4.16
N TYR A 181 23.48 0.61 3.20
CA TYR A 181 23.81 0.37 1.79
C TYR A 181 25.29 0.02 1.56
N GLN A 182 26.22 0.65 2.30
CA GLN A 182 27.66 0.43 2.18
C GLN A 182 28.10 -1.00 2.53
N GLU A 183 27.35 -1.72 3.37
CA GLU A 183 27.66 -3.10 3.73
C GLU A 183 27.22 -4.08 2.64
N HIS A 184 26.16 -3.73 1.91
CA HIS A 184 25.53 -4.61 0.95
C HIS A 184 25.94 -4.34 -0.50
N CYS A 185 26.28 -3.09 -0.83
CA CYS A 185 26.72 -2.68 -2.16
C CYS A 185 25.79 -3.16 -3.29
N TRP A 186 24.46 -3.17 -3.04
CA TRP A 186 23.49 -3.59 -4.04
C TRP A 186 23.58 -2.73 -5.29
N MET A 187 23.31 -3.33 -6.45
CA MET A 187 23.12 -2.53 -7.66
C MET A 187 21.89 -1.62 -7.48
N VAL A 188 22.05 -0.31 -7.68
CA VAL A 188 20.94 0.63 -7.57
C VAL A 188 20.17 0.71 -8.90
N CYS A 189 18.86 0.69 -8.81
CA CYS A 189 17.90 0.89 -9.89
C CYS A 189 16.90 1.96 -9.44
N GLY A 190 16.35 2.70 -10.39
CA GLY A 190 15.37 3.76 -10.10
C GLY A 190 14.95 4.44 -11.38
N ASP A 191 14.03 5.39 -11.27
CA ASP A 191 13.79 6.32 -12.36
C ASP A 191 15.09 7.11 -12.69
N PHE A 192 15.13 7.69 -13.88
CA PHE A 192 16.32 8.42 -14.32
C PHE A 192 16.66 9.59 -13.37
N LYS A 193 15.65 10.29 -12.86
CA LYS A 193 15.85 11.43 -11.96
C LYS A 193 16.55 10.98 -10.67
N MET A 194 16.10 9.89 -10.05
CA MET A 194 16.70 9.29 -8.87
C MET A 194 18.15 8.85 -9.11
N LEU A 195 18.40 8.15 -10.21
CA LEU A 195 19.75 7.74 -10.56
C LEU A 195 20.68 8.95 -10.75
N THR A 196 20.20 10.00 -11.44
CA THR A 196 20.98 11.22 -11.64
C THR A 196 21.28 11.95 -10.34
N MET A 197 20.32 12.02 -9.41
CA MET A 197 20.52 12.60 -8.09
C MET A 197 21.53 11.79 -7.28
N LEU A 198 21.44 10.47 -7.25
CA LEU A 198 22.40 9.61 -6.53
C LEU A 198 23.82 9.73 -7.09
N LEU A 199 23.95 10.05 -8.39
CA LEU A 199 25.23 10.28 -9.06
C LEU A 199 25.77 11.71 -8.89
N GLY A 200 25.10 12.59 -8.14
CA GLY A 200 25.57 13.96 -7.93
C GLY A 200 25.16 14.96 -9.01
N GLN A 201 24.23 14.62 -9.91
CA GLN A 201 23.71 15.57 -10.89
C GLN A 201 22.65 16.48 -10.28
N GLN A 202 22.84 17.80 -10.41
CA GLN A 202 21.94 18.78 -9.81
C GLN A 202 20.52 18.68 -10.36
N ALA A 203 19.54 18.71 -9.45
CA ALA A 203 18.13 18.87 -9.78
C ALA A 203 17.87 20.32 -10.26
N SER A 204 17.82 20.55 -11.57
CA SER A 204 17.29 21.76 -12.23
C SER A 204 17.37 21.59 -13.75
N TYR A 205 17.14 22.65 -14.53
CA TYR A 205 17.44 22.71 -15.95
C TYR A 205 18.98 22.72 -16.15
N THR A 206 19.64 21.61 -15.84
CA THR A 206 21.10 21.51 -15.80
C THR A 206 21.62 21.75 -17.21
N LYS A 207 22.45 22.78 -17.37
CA LYS A 207 23.14 23.05 -18.63
C LYS A 207 23.84 21.78 -19.12
N ASP A 208 24.44 21.04 -18.19
CA ASP A 208 25.21 19.84 -18.47
C ASP A 208 24.59 18.61 -17.77
N PRO A 209 23.50 18.02 -18.30
CA PRO A 209 22.78 16.91 -17.67
C PRO A 209 23.58 15.59 -17.69
N CYS A 210 24.71 15.53 -18.38
CA CYS A 210 25.57 14.35 -18.45
C CYS A 210 26.85 14.60 -17.66
N PHE A 211 26.98 14.05 -16.45
CA PHE A 211 28.21 14.20 -15.65
C PHE A 211 29.46 13.63 -16.36
N LEU A 212 29.28 12.62 -17.22
CA LEU A 212 30.36 11.97 -17.96
C LEU A 212 30.90 12.83 -19.11
N CYS A 213 30.05 13.62 -19.73
CA CYS A 213 30.36 14.28 -21.00
C CYS A 213 30.18 15.80 -20.96
N LEU A 214 29.61 16.33 -19.87
CA LEU A 214 29.29 17.74 -19.66
C LEU A 214 28.62 18.36 -20.89
N TRP A 215 27.72 17.60 -21.53
CA TRP A 215 27.08 18.02 -22.77
C TRP A 215 26.16 19.20 -22.51
N ASP A 216 26.44 20.34 -23.14
CA ASP A 216 25.62 21.54 -23.05
C ASP A 216 24.27 21.32 -23.75
N SER A 217 23.23 21.04 -22.96
CA SER A 217 21.83 20.93 -23.39
C SER A 217 21.23 22.25 -23.87
N ARG A 218 21.94 23.37 -23.69
CA ARG A 218 21.51 24.71 -24.10
C ARG A 218 22.29 25.27 -25.29
N ALA A 219 23.18 24.47 -25.89
CA ALA A 219 23.92 24.82 -27.10
C ALA A 219 23.05 24.76 -28.37
#